data_AF-A0A1S3KEX8-F1
#
_entry.id   AF-A0A1S3KEX8-F1
#
_cell.length_a   1.000
_cell.length_b   1.000
_cell.length_c   1.000
_cell.angle_alpha   90.00
_cell.angle_beta   90.00
_cell.angle_gamma   90.00
#
_symmetry.space_group_name_H-M   'P 1'
#
loop_
_entity.id
_entity.type
_entity.pdbx_description
1 polymer ?
#
loop_
_entity_poly.entity_id
_entity_poly.type
_entity_poly.pdbx_seq_one_letter_code
_entity_poly.pdbx_strand_id
1 'polypeptide(L)'
;MEFDDVLKNVNEFGRIQLMMTIFFGLTTASTALQMIVTVFMQQSPAHRCAIPGLANDTFEIQDAWHQYLINQTIPVDENGEYEGCLWRSGNDSRNSSVLSCNEWVYDTSVFPRTFPTEFDLLCDSSFLINMANVVYLVGVAVGATGGGLAADYIGRKLVSFIACLIHGVAGIGAAFSPNYGAYVAFRCFVGTCHGVLNNTVIVLCK
;
A
#
# COMPACT_ATOMS: atom_id res chain seq x y z
N MET A 1 -0.07 -20.61 -44.73
CA MET A 1 -1.41 -20.39 -44.16
C MET A 1 -1.23 -19.30 -43.13
N GLU A 2 -1.71 -18.09 -43.42
CA GLU A 2 -1.69 -16.98 -42.48
C GLU A 2 -2.59 -17.33 -41.28
N PHE A 3 -2.19 -16.90 -40.09
CA PHE A 3 -2.89 -17.18 -38.83
C PHE A 3 -4.36 -16.70 -38.88
N ASP A 4 -4.64 -15.66 -39.66
CA ASP A 4 -5.97 -15.10 -39.90
C ASP A 4 -6.94 -16.08 -40.59
N ASP A 5 -6.45 -17.00 -41.43
CA ASP A 5 -7.30 -18.01 -42.08
C ASP A 5 -7.72 -19.12 -41.11
N VAL A 6 -6.91 -19.37 -40.07
CA VAL A 6 -7.27 -20.30 -38.98
C VAL A 6 -8.32 -19.66 -38.07
N LEU A 7 -8.19 -18.35 -37.80
CA LEU A 7 -9.17 -17.59 -37.02
C LEU A 7 -10.55 -17.48 -37.69
N LYS A 8 -10.62 -17.50 -39.03
CA LYS A 8 -11.90 -17.59 -39.76
C LYS A 8 -12.60 -18.95 -39.62
N ASN A 9 -11.84 -20.03 -39.45
CA ASN A 9 -12.36 -21.39 -39.34
C ASN A 9 -12.73 -21.77 -37.89
N VAL A 10 -12.12 -21.12 -36.90
CA VAL A 10 -12.54 -21.19 -35.50
C VAL A 10 -13.58 -20.08 -35.28
N ASN A 11 -14.85 -20.42 -35.49
CA ASN A 11 -16.05 -19.58 -35.30
C ASN A 11 -15.85 -18.32 -34.44
N GLU A 12 -16.29 -17.16 -34.94
CA GLU A 12 -16.22 -15.82 -34.32
C GLU A 12 -16.47 -15.82 -32.79
N PHE A 13 -15.80 -14.90 -32.08
CA PHE A 13 -15.95 -14.61 -30.64
C PHE A 13 -17.37 -14.90 -30.12
N GLY A 14 -17.57 -16.08 -29.53
CA GLY A 14 -18.90 -16.50 -29.10
C GLY A 14 -19.41 -15.63 -27.94
N ARG A 15 -20.73 -15.56 -27.73
CA ARG A 15 -21.33 -14.82 -26.60
C ARG A 15 -20.72 -15.19 -25.24
N ILE A 16 -20.35 -16.45 -25.07
CA ILE A 16 -19.72 -16.97 -23.83
C ILE A 16 -18.28 -16.46 -23.68
N GLN A 17 -17.49 -16.44 -24.76
CA GLN A 17 -16.14 -15.85 -24.75
C GLN A 17 -16.22 -14.36 -24.43
N LEU A 18 -17.15 -13.63 -25.06
CA LEU A 18 -17.36 -12.21 -24.78
C LEU A 18 -17.72 -11.97 -23.30
N MET A 19 -18.64 -12.76 -22.72
CA MET A 19 -18.97 -12.63 -21.30
C MET A 19 -17.78 -12.93 -20.38
N MET A 20 -16.97 -13.94 -20.71
CA MET A 20 -15.76 -14.26 -19.94
C MET A 20 -14.73 -13.12 -20.02
N THR A 21 -14.50 -12.56 -21.21
CA THR A 21 -13.60 -11.42 -21.40
C THR A 21 -14.07 -10.19 -20.62
N ILE A 22 -15.37 -9.89 -20.61
CA ILE A 22 -15.93 -8.79 -19.82
C ILE A 22 -15.71 -9.03 -18.32
N PHE A 23 -15.96 -10.24 -17.83
CA PHE A 23 -15.80 -10.56 -16.41
C PHE A 23 -14.34 -10.47 -15.96
N PHE A 24 -13.40 -10.99 -16.77
CA PHE A 24 -11.97 -10.86 -16.49
C PHE A 24 -11.49 -9.41 -16.59
N GLY A 25 -12.00 -8.64 -17.56
CA GLY A 25 -11.73 -7.21 -17.70
C GLY A 25 -12.22 -6.38 -16.50
N LEU A 26 -13.38 -6.73 -15.94
CA LEU A 26 -13.87 -6.09 -14.71
C LEU A 26 -12.97 -6.42 -13.51
N THR A 27 -12.48 -7.66 -13.45
CA THR A 27 -11.58 -8.10 -12.38
C THR A 27 -10.24 -7.36 -12.43
N THR A 28 -9.66 -7.18 -13.62
CA THR A 28 -8.42 -6.41 -13.78
C THR A 28 -8.62 -4.91 -13.55
N ALA A 29 -9.78 -4.35 -13.92
CA ALA A 29 -10.12 -2.98 -13.56
C ALA A 29 -10.18 -2.80 -12.03
N SER A 30 -10.76 -3.78 -11.32
CA SER A 30 -10.80 -3.77 -9.85
C SER A 30 -9.41 -3.85 -9.23
N THR A 31 -8.49 -4.68 -9.76
CA THR A 31 -7.12 -4.77 -9.24
C THR A 31 -6.33 -3.49 -9.51
N ALA A 32 -6.56 -2.83 -10.63
CA ALA A 32 -5.97 -1.53 -10.93
C ALA A 32 -6.47 -0.44 -9.96
N LEU A 33 -7.76 -0.41 -9.65
CA LEU A 33 -8.33 0.50 -8.65
C LEU A 33 -7.73 0.24 -7.26
N GLN A 34 -7.55 -1.03 -6.87
CA GLN A 34 -6.87 -1.36 -5.62
C GLN A 34 -5.44 -0.83 -5.59
N MET A 35 -4.68 -0.91 -6.69
CA MET A 35 -3.34 -0.34 -6.77
C MET A 35 -3.36 1.18 -6.54
N ILE A 36 -4.31 1.90 -7.15
CA ILE A 36 -4.46 3.35 -6.99
C ILE A 36 -4.79 3.72 -5.54
N VAL A 37 -5.76 3.06 -4.92
CA VAL A 37 -6.17 3.32 -3.52
C VAL A 37 -4.98 3.21 -2.56
N THR A 38 -4.07 2.30 -2.84
CA THR A 38 -2.96 2.03 -1.92
C THR A 38 -1.91 3.13 -1.88
N VAL A 39 -1.80 3.94 -2.93
CA VAL A 39 -0.95 5.14 -2.94
C VAL A 39 -1.47 6.16 -1.93
N PHE A 40 -2.78 6.39 -1.92
CA PHE A 40 -3.40 7.32 -0.96
C PHE A 40 -3.29 6.81 0.48
N MET A 41 -3.44 5.51 0.70
CA MET A 41 -3.30 4.90 2.03
C MET A 41 -1.86 4.96 2.58
N GLN A 42 -0.85 5.08 1.71
CA GLN A 42 0.56 5.14 2.07
C GLN A 42 1.08 6.56 2.29
N GLN A 43 0.25 7.59 2.08
CA GLN A 43 0.65 8.96 2.33
C GLN A 43 0.92 9.15 3.83
N SER A 44 2.14 9.61 4.15
CA SER A 44 2.50 10.05 5.50
C SER A 44 1.90 11.42 5.75
N PRO A 45 0.96 11.57 6.71
CA PRO A 45 0.45 12.89 7.08
C PRO A 45 1.55 13.71 7.78
N ALA A 46 1.32 15.01 7.89
CA ALA A 46 2.11 15.85 8.78
C ALA A 46 2.00 15.28 10.21
N HIS A 47 3.14 15.14 10.86
CA HIS A 47 3.24 14.50 12.17
C HIS A 47 4.26 15.25 13.01
N ARG A 48 4.11 15.13 14.33
CA ARG A 48 5.06 15.66 15.29
C ARG A 48 5.17 14.73 16.49
N CYS A 49 6.19 14.93 17.30
CA CYS A 49 6.32 14.23 18.55
C CYS A 49 5.18 14.51 19.53
N ALA A 50 4.74 13.46 20.23
CA ALA A 50 3.88 13.58 21.39
C ALA A 50 4.67 14.17 22.57
N ILE A 51 4.06 15.12 23.28
CA ILE A 51 4.70 15.77 24.43
C ILE A 51 4.54 14.87 25.66
N PRO A 52 5.63 14.40 26.29
CA PRO A 52 5.54 13.52 27.44
C PRO A 52 4.90 14.26 28.63
N GLY A 53 3.81 13.69 29.17
CA GLY A 53 3.08 14.26 30.31
C GLY A 53 1.84 15.10 29.95
N LEU A 54 1.54 15.28 28.66
CA LEU A 54 0.31 15.95 28.21
C LEU A 54 -0.73 14.91 27.75
N ALA A 55 -1.81 14.73 28.51
CA ALA A 55 -2.77 13.64 28.27
C ALA A 55 -3.73 13.85 27.09
N ASN A 56 -3.90 15.08 26.59
CA ASN A 56 -4.83 15.41 25.50
C ASN A 56 -4.11 16.13 24.35
N ASP A 57 -2.96 15.59 23.95
CA ASP A 57 -2.11 16.17 22.92
C ASP A 57 -2.72 15.91 21.51
N THR A 58 -3.18 16.97 20.83
CA THR A 58 -3.70 16.90 19.45
C THR A 58 -2.79 17.67 18.50
N PHE A 59 -2.73 17.28 17.24
CA PHE A 59 -1.85 17.93 16.27
C PHE A 59 -2.16 19.43 16.12
N GLU A 60 -3.45 19.78 16.07
CA GLU A 60 -3.90 21.17 16.04
C GLU A 60 -3.56 21.92 17.33
N ILE A 61 -3.22 23.20 17.18
CA ILE A 61 -2.88 24.09 18.28
C ILE A 61 -4.17 24.50 19.00
N GLN A 62 -4.36 23.98 20.21
CA GLN A 62 -5.55 24.28 21.03
C GLN A 62 -5.42 25.62 21.77
N ASP A 63 -4.25 25.87 22.38
CA ASP A 63 -4.01 27.01 23.29
C ASP A 63 -2.65 27.69 23.05
N ALA A 64 -2.50 28.93 23.50
CA ALA A 64 -1.22 29.66 23.46
C ALA A 64 -0.11 28.95 24.28
N TRP A 65 -0.47 28.29 25.38
CA TRP A 65 0.46 27.48 26.17
C TRP A 65 0.92 26.23 25.41
N HIS A 66 0.01 25.59 24.67
CA HIS A 66 0.31 24.45 23.82
C HIS A 66 1.33 24.81 22.73
N GLN A 67 1.14 25.97 22.10
CA GLN A 67 2.07 26.49 21.11
C GLN A 67 3.46 26.77 21.70
N TYR A 68 3.51 27.32 22.92
CA TYR A 68 4.77 27.53 23.64
C TYR A 68 5.52 26.21 23.90
N LEU A 69 4.79 25.17 24.35
CA LEU A 69 5.36 23.85 24.59
C LEU A 69 5.88 23.20 23.31
N ILE A 70 5.14 23.27 22.21
CA ILE A 70 5.57 22.75 20.90
C ILE A 70 6.88 23.42 20.48
N ASN A 71 6.96 24.75 20.54
CA ASN A 71 8.16 25.49 20.10
C ASN A 71 9.39 25.17 20.96
N GLN A 72 9.20 24.87 22.26
CA GLN A 72 10.30 24.44 23.10
C GLN A 72 10.73 22.99 22.83
N THR A 73 9.77 22.08 22.66
CA THR A 73 10.03 20.63 22.58
C THR A 73 10.43 20.16 21.19
N ILE A 74 9.90 20.76 20.13
CA ILE A 74 10.14 20.31 18.76
C ILE A 74 11.14 21.24 18.07
N PRO A 75 12.25 20.70 17.51
CA PRO A 75 13.18 21.49 16.73
C PRO A 75 12.58 21.94 15.41
N VAL A 76 13.14 23.04 14.89
CA VAL A 76 12.71 23.67 13.65
C VAL A 76 13.91 23.65 12.71
N ASP A 77 13.71 23.21 11.47
CA ASP A 77 14.73 23.22 10.42
C ASP A 77 15.16 24.65 10.08
N GLU A 78 16.23 24.77 9.30
CA GLU A 78 16.68 26.03 8.70
C GLU A 78 15.59 26.74 7.87
N ASN A 79 14.60 25.98 7.37
CA ASN A 79 13.47 26.49 6.58
C ASN A 79 12.31 27.04 7.42
N GLY A 80 12.37 26.91 8.76
CA GLY A 80 11.28 27.33 9.64
C GLY A 80 10.15 26.29 9.78
N GLU A 81 10.34 25.08 9.27
CA GLU A 81 9.40 23.95 9.41
C GLU A 81 9.77 23.09 10.64
N TYR A 82 8.78 22.44 11.26
CA TYR A 82 9.02 21.59 12.44
C TYR A 82 9.58 20.21 12.03
N GLU A 83 10.67 19.78 12.65
CA GLU A 83 11.21 18.42 12.50
C GLU A 83 10.34 17.42 13.26
N GLY A 84 9.33 16.86 12.59
CA GLY A 84 8.36 15.94 13.22
C GLY A 84 8.93 14.64 13.80
N CYS A 85 10.19 14.33 13.47
CA CYS A 85 10.90 13.12 13.87
C CYS A 85 11.79 13.26 15.10
N LEU A 86 12.03 14.49 15.53
CA LEU A 86 13.02 14.81 16.55
C LEU A 86 12.36 15.57 17.70
N TRP A 87 12.88 15.39 18.91
CA TRP A 87 12.44 16.15 20.07
C TRP A 87 13.61 16.56 20.94
N ARG A 88 13.45 17.68 21.65
CA ARG A 88 14.42 18.23 22.59
C ARG A 88 14.17 17.68 23.98
N SER A 89 15.16 16.99 24.53
CA SER A 89 15.17 16.62 25.94
C SER A 89 15.96 17.67 26.73
N GLY A 90 15.23 18.51 27.47
CA GLY A 90 15.80 19.54 28.33
C GLY A 90 14.90 20.78 28.42
N ASN A 91 14.83 21.39 29.60
CA ASN A 91 14.04 22.62 29.83
C ASN A 91 14.68 23.88 29.24
N ASP A 92 15.93 23.80 28.76
CA ASP A 92 16.74 24.96 28.40
C ASP A 92 17.29 24.79 26.98
N SER A 93 16.95 25.73 26.09
CA SER A 93 17.20 25.65 24.65
C SER A 93 18.68 25.57 24.25
N ARG A 94 19.58 25.88 25.19
CA ARG A 94 21.04 25.93 24.98
C ARG A 94 21.77 24.63 25.36
N ASN A 95 21.14 23.77 26.17
CA ASN A 95 21.71 22.49 26.64
C ASN A 95 20.79 21.30 26.34
N SER A 96 19.80 21.47 25.46
CA SER A 96 18.89 20.40 25.06
C SER A 96 19.58 19.44 24.09
N SER A 97 19.60 18.14 24.42
CA SER A 97 19.96 17.10 23.46
C SER A 97 18.77 16.80 22.54
N VAL A 98 19.03 16.69 21.24
CA VAL A 98 18.04 16.27 20.25
C VAL A 98 18.02 14.75 20.17
N LEU A 99 16.86 14.15 20.34
CA LEU A 99 16.65 12.70 20.39
C LEU A 99 15.56 12.26 19.41
N SER A 100 15.58 10.99 19.03
CA SER A 100 14.52 10.37 18.23
C SER A 100 13.24 10.21 19.04
N CYS A 101 12.12 10.34 18.36
CA CYS A 101 10.79 10.22 18.91
C CYS A 101 10.29 8.77 18.93
N ASN A 102 9.52 8.40 19.95
CA ASN A 102 8.87 7.08 20.02
C ASN A 102 7.34 7.16 19.93
N GLU A 103 6.74 8.33 20.13
CA GLU A 103 5.30 8.54 20.07
C GLU A 103 5.01 9.78 19.24
N TRP A 104 4.01 9.69 18.36
CA TRP A 104 3.67 10.75 17.42
C TRP A 104 2.21 11.17 17.55
N VAL A 105 1.97 12.43 17.22
CA VAL A 105 0.65 13.03 17.05
C VAL A 105 0.49 13.42 15.60
N TYR A 106 -0.60 12.95 15.00
CA TYR A 106 -0.85 13.03 13.55
C TYR A 106 -1.87 14.10 13.21
N ASP A 107 -1.66 14.77 12.08
CA ASP A 107 -2.71 15.59 11.47
C ASP A 107 -3.82 14.70 10.91
N THR A 108 -4.97 14.71 11.57
CA THR A 108 -6.16 13.94 11.19
C THR A 108 -7.15 14.73 10.31
N SER A 109 -6.77 15.93 9.83
CA SER A 109 -7.67 16.80 9.05
C SER A 109 -8.11 16.20 7.72
N VAL A 110 -7.20 15.52 7.01
CA VAL A 110 -7.46 14.92 5.69
C VAL A 110 -7.76 13.43 5.81
N PHE A 111 -6.92 12.70 6.55
CA PHE A 111 -7.05 11.25 6.72
C PHE A 111 -7.03 10.90 8.21
N PRO A 112 -8.07 10.24 8.74
CA PRO A 112 -8.13 9.92 10.16
C PRO A 112 -7.13 8.83 10.57
N ARG A 113 -6.83 7.89 9.66
CA ARG A 113 -5.85 6.82 9.82
C ARG A 113 -5.27 6.44 8.47
N THR A 114 -3.95 6.34 8.39
CA THR A 114 -3.23 5.84 7.22
C THR A 114 -2.28 4.72 7.61
N PHE A 115 -1.83 3.95 6.62
CA PHE A 115 -0.90 2.84 6.80
C PHE A 115 0.36 3.21 7.64
N PRO A 116 1.07 4.32 7.37
CA PRO A 116 2.21 4.71 8.20
C PRO A 116 1.84 5.08 9.63
N THR A 117 0.67 5.68 9.88
CA THR A 117 0.21 6.04 11.23
C THR A 117 -0.29 4.86 12.05
N GLU A 118 -0.72 3.77 11.40
CA GLU A 118 -1.25 2.59 12.09
C GLU A 118 -0.14 1.64 12.56
N PHE A 119 0.99 1.63 11.84
CA PHE A 119 2.16 0.80 12.16
C PHE A 119 3.35 1.62 12.69
N ASP A 120 3.16 2.92 12.94
CA ASP A 120 4.19 3.87 13.38
C ASP A 120 5.47 3.84 12.51
N LEU A 121 5.27 3.73 11.19
CA LEU A 121 6.34 3.58 10.19
C LEU A 121 6.86 4.96 9.73
N LEU A 122 7.47 5.70 10.64
CA LEU A 122 7.92 7.07 10.41
C LEU A 122 9.44 7.20 10.55
N CYS A 123 9.98 8.32 10.06
CA CYS A 123 11.36 8.71 10.26
C CYS A 123 12.34 7.61 9.78
N ASP A 124 13.10 7.01 10.69
CA ASP A 124 14.04 5.91 10.41
C ASP A 124 13.37 4.69 9.79
N SER A 125 12.08 4.48 10.06
CA SER A 125 11.31 3.33 9.55
C SER A 125 10.45 3.65 8.32
N SER A 126 10.51 4.89 7.80
CA SER A 126 9.76 5.30 6.61
C SER A 126 10.07 4.45 5.36
N PHE A 127 11.29 3.91 5.26
CA PHE A 127 11.69 3.04 4.15
C PHE A 127 10.87 1.74 4.08
N LEU A 128 10.30 1.27 5.19
CA LEU A 128 9.48 0.06 5.25
C LEU A 128 8.17 0.20 4.45
N ILE A 129 7.66 1.43 4.30
CA ILE A 129 6.51 1.71 3.44
C ILE A 129 6.87 1.37 1.98
N ASN A 130 8.02 1.84 1.52
CA ASN A 130 8.52 1.56 0.17
C ASN A 130 8.87 0.09 0.00
N MET A 131 9.43 -0.55 1.04
CA MET A 131 9.73 -1.98 1.03
C MET A 131 8.46 -2.82 0.78
N ALA A 132 7.32 -2.46 1.37
CA ALA A 132 6.06 -3.15 1.14
C ALA A 132 5.63 -3.10 -0.34
N ASN A 133 5.85 -1.97 -1.02
CA ASN A 133 5.60 -1.83 -2.46
C ASN A 133 6.58 -2.68 -3.29
N VAL A 134 7.86 -2.71 -2.91
CA VAL A 134 8.86 -3.55 -3.58
C VAL A 134 8.46 -5.03 -3.46
N VAL A 135 8.08 -5.50 -2.28
CA VAL A 135 7.63 -6.88 -2.07
C VAL A 135 6.41 -7.21 -2.91
N TYR A 136 5.45 -6.29 -3.00
CA TYR A 136 4.29 -6.45 -3.89
C TYR A 136 4.72 -6.61 -5.36
N LEU A 137 5.63 -5.77 -5.85
CA LEU A 137 6.14 -5.84 -7.23
C LEU A 137 6.93 -7.12 -7.51
N VAL A 138 7.74 -7.59 -6.55
CA VAL A 138 8.42 -8.89 -6.63
C VAL A 138 7.39 -10.01 -6.73
N GLY A 139 6.33 -9.95 -5.92
CA GLY A 139 5.19 -10.86 -6.02
C GLY A 139 4.59 -10.86 -7.42
N VAL A 140 4.32 -9.69 -8.00
CA VAL A 140 3.81 -9.56 -9.38
C VAL A 140 4.75 -10.23 -10.39
N ALA A 141 6.07 -10.04 -10.28
CA ALA A 141 7.03 -10.65 -11.19
C ALA A 141 7.05 -12.19 -11.08
N VAL A 142 7.02 -12.72 -9.87
CA VAL A 142 6.92 -14.17 -9.60
C VAL A 142 5.60 -14.73 -10.12
N GLY A 143 4.50 -14.03 -9.89
CA GLY A 143 3.17 -14.40 -10.36
C GLY A 143 3.05 -14.39 -11.87
N ALA A 144 3.63 -13.41 -12.55
CA ALA A 144 3.63 -13.36 -14.01
C ALA A 144 4.42 -14.53 -14.61
N THR A 145 5.64 -14.78 -14.12
CA THR A 145 6.50 -15.85 -14.63
C THR A 145 5.96 -17.25 -14.31
N GLY A 146 5.63 -17.51 -13.04
CA GLY A 146 5.11 -18.81 -12.58
C GLY A 146 3.66 -19.07 -13.00
N GLY A 147 2.82 -18.03 -13.01
CA GLY A 147 1.41 -18.11 -13.40
C GLY A 147 1.20 -18.48 -14.86
N GLY A 148 2.08 -18.02 -15.76
CA GLY A 148 2.06 -18.41 -17.16
C GLY A 148 2.25 -19.92 -17.34
N LEU A 149 3.29 -20.46 -16.71
CA LEU A 149 3.58 -21.90 -16.73
C LEU A 149 2.43 -22.70 -16.11
N ALA A 150 1.95 -22.31 -14.93
CA ALA A 150 0.84 -22.99 -14.27
C ALA A 150 -0.43 -22.98 -15.14
N ALA A 151 -0.71 -21.87 -15.83
CA ALA A 151 -1.86 -21.73 -16.71
C ALA A 151 -1.77 -22.62 -17.96
N ASP A 152 -0.56 -22.92 -18.45
CA ASP A 152 -0.35 -23.82 -19.57
C ASP A 152 -0.51 -25.30 -19.18
N TYR A 153 -0.15 -25.69 -17.94
CA TYR A 153 -0.30 -27.08 -17.46
C TYR A 153 -1.67 -27.42 -16.87
N ILE A 154 -2.21 -26.55 -16.01
CA ILE A 154 -3.46 -26.80 -15.25
C ILE A 154 -4.69 -26.29 -16.04
N GLY A 155 -4.46 -25.36 -16.96
CA GLY A 155 -5.48 -24.69 -17.75
C GLY A 155 -5.79 -23.28 -17.26
N ARG A 156 -5.75 -22.31 -18.19
CA ARG A 156 -5.94 -20.87 -17.93
C ARG A 156 -7.16 -20.54 -17.07
N LYS A 157 -8.33 -21.09 -17.40
CA LYS A 157 -9.59 -20.73 -16.72
C LYS A 157 -9.59 -21.09 -15.23
N LEU A 158 -9.07 -22.26 -14.88
CA LEU A 158 -9.03 -22.73 -13.50
C LEU A 158 -8.02 -21.92 -12.69
N VAL A 159 -6.82 -21.71 -13.24
CA VAL A 159 -5.76 -20.92 -12.61
C VAL A 159 -6.21 -19.47 -12.35
N SER A 160 -6.85 -18.81 -13.32
CA SER A 160 -7.36 -17.44 -13.11
C SER A 160 -8.44 -17.38 -12.04
N PHE A 161 -9.34 -18.37 -11.97
CA PHE A 161 -10.40 -18.40 -10.97
C PHE A 161 -9.84 -18.57 -9.55
N ILE A 162 -8.88 -19.49 -9.38
CA ILE A 162 -8.18 -19.70 -8.11
C ILE A 162 -7.40 -18.43 -7.71
N ALA A 163 -6.67 -17.84 -8.65
CA ALA A 163 -5.93 -16.60 -8.40
C ALA A 163 -6.85 -15.45 -7.97
N CYS A 164 -8.04 -15.32 -8.58
CA CYS A 164 -9.02 -14.32 -8.21
C CYS A 164 -9.54 -14.52 -6.78
N LEU A 165 -9.83 -15.77 -6.38
CA LEU A 165 -10.26 -16.09 -5.01
C LEU A 165 -9.18 -15.75 -3.99
N ILE A 166 -7.95 -16.17 -4.24
CA ILE A 166 -6.81 -15.89 -3.36
C ILE A 166 -6.55 -14.39 -3.29
N HIS A 167 -6.62 -13.67 -4.41
CA HIS A 167 -6.46 -12.21 -4.44
C HIS A 167 -7.50 -11.50 -3.58
N GLY A 168 -8.77 -11.90 -3.66
CA GLY A 168 -9.84 -11.34 -2.83
C GLY A 168 -9.62 -11.60 -1.34
N VAL A 169 -9.33 -12.85 -0.95
CA VAL A 169 -9.09 -13.23 0.45
C VAL A 169 -7.85 -12.54 1.02
N ALA A 170 -6.74 -12.53 0.27
CA ALA A 170 -5.52 -11.87 0.69
C ALA A 170 -5.66 -10.34 0.75
N GLY A 171 -6.46 -9.74 -0.15
CA GLY A 171 -6.78 -8.30 -0.11
C GLY A 171 -7.56 -7.91 1.14
N ILE A 172 -8.55 -8.72 1.54
CA ILE A 172 -9.28 -8.54 2.80
C ILE A 172 -8.35 -8.78 4.00
N GLY A 173 -7.51 -9.82 3.95
CA GLY A 173 -6.52 -10.10 4.99
C GLY A 173 -5.53 -8.97 5.21
N ALA A 174 -5.10 -8.30 4.14
CA ALA A 174 -4.24 -7.12 4.21
C ALA A 174 -4.95 -5.92 4.88
N ALA A 175 -6.27 -5.79 4.76
CA ALA A 175 -7.02 -4.73 5.42
C ALA A 175 -7.17 -4.93 6.94
N PHE A 176 -7.15 -6.18 7.40
CA PHE A 176 -7.28 -6.55 8.82
C PHE A 176 -5.95 -7.04 9.44
N SER A 177 -4.82 -6.72 8.82
CA SER A 177 -3.52 -7.20 9.30
C SER A 177 -3.16 -6.56 10.64
N PRO A 178 -2.83 -7.35 11.69
CA PRO A 178 -2.51 -6.81 13.01
C PRO A 178 -1.07 -6.31 13.13
N ASN A 179 -0.19 -6.66 12.19
CA ASN A 179 1.21 -6.28 12.20
C ASN A 179 1.74 -6.06 10.78
N TYR A 180 2.85 -5.32 10.67
CA TYR A 180 3.50 -5.03 9.40
C TYR A 180 3.91 -6.31 8.64
N GLY A 181 4.40 -7.34 9.35
CA GLY A 181 4.80 -8.60 8.72
C GLY A 181 3.65 -9.33 8.02
N ALA A 182 2.49 -9.44 8.66
CA ALA A 182 1.30 -10.04 8.07
C ALA A 182 0.80 -9.22 6.88
N TYR A 183 0.80 -7.89 7.00
CA TYR A 183 0.46 -7.00 5.90
C TYR A 183 1.32 -7.25 4.66
N VAL A 184 2.65 -7.28 4.84
CA VAL A 184 3.60 -7.53 3.75
C VAL A 184 3.43 -8.93 3.16
N ALA A 185 3.15 -9.94 3.98
CA ALA A 185 2.87 -11.29 3.51
C ALA A 185 1.61 -11.33 2.63
N PHE A 186 0.49 -10.74 3.10
CA PHE A 186 -0.73 -10.65 2.30
C PHE A 186 -0.52 -9.86 1.00
N ARG A 187 0.23 -8.76 1.05
CA ARG A 187 0.62 -7.98 -0.14
C ARG A 187 1.41 -8.79 -1.16
N CYS A 188 2.32 -9.66 -0.70
CA CYS A 188 3.05 -10.57 -1.58
C CYS A 188 2.11 -11.53 -2.31
N PHE A 189 1.14 -12.12 -1.61
CA PHE A 189 0.12 -12.99 -2.21
C PHE A 189 -0.76 -12.24 -3.21
N VAL A 190 -1.24 -11.04 -2.85
CA VAL A 190 -2.02 -10.17 -3.75
C VAL A 190 -1.22 -9.85 -5.01
N GLY A 191 0.04 -9.45 -4.87
CA GLY A 191 0.93 -9.17 -6.00
C GLY A 191 1.11 -10.37 -6.91
N THR A 192 1.38 -11.55 -6.32
CA THR A 192 1.51 -12.81 -7.07
C THR A 192 0.25 -13.09 -7.89
N CYS A 193 -0.93 -13.06 -7.28
CA CYS A 193 -2.18 -13.30 -7.98
C CYS A 193 -2.46 -12.25 -9.07
N HIS A 194 -2.10 -10.99 -8.85
CA HIS A 194 -2.25 -9.94 -9.85
C HIS A 194 -1.38 -10.22 -11.09
N GLY A 195 -0.12 -10.66 -10.90
CA GLY A 195 0.75 -11.08 -12.00
C GLY A 195 0.15 -12.22 -12.83
N VAL A 196 -0.46 -13.21 -12.18
CA VAL A 196 -1.16 -14.32 -12.86
C VAL A 196 -2.33 -13.78 -13.71
N LEU A 197 -3.18 -12.93 -13.14
CA LEU A 197 -4.38 -12.42 -13.78
C LEU A 197 -4.07 -11.62 -15.05
N ASN A 198 -3.06 -10.74 -15.00
CA ASN A 198 -2.64 -9.92 -16.15
C ASN A 198 -2.21 -10.75 -17.35
N ASN A 199 -1.45 -11.83 -17.13
CA ASN A 199 -1.01 -12.70 -18.22
C ASN A 199 -2.18 -13.44 -18.88
N THR A 200 -3.18 -13.86 -18.12
CA THR A 200 -4.35 -14.55 -18.69
C THR A 200 -5.23 -13.66 -19.56
N VAL A 201 -5.37 -12.36 -19.28
CA VAL A 201 -6.17 -11.46 -20.11
C VAL A 201 -5.55 -11.24 -21.48
N ILE A 202 -4.22 -11.02 -21.54
CA ILE A 202 -3.50 -10.79 -22.81
C ILE A 202 -3.64 -11.99 -23.76
N VAL A 203 -3.60 -13.20 -23.21
CA VAL A 203 -3.66 -14.43 -24.01
C VAL A 203 -5.09 -14.80 -24.41
N LEU A 204 -6.12 -14.37 -23.65
CA LEU A 204 -7.52 -14.56 -24.04
C LEU A 204 -8.01 -13.55 -25.09
N CYS A 205 -7.32 -12.42 -25.25
CA CYS A 205 -7.60 -11.40 -26.26
C CYS A 205 -6.78 -11.57 -27.56
N LYS A 206 -5.89 -12.56 -27.62
CA LYS A 206 -5.18 -12.98 -28.85
C LYS A 206 -5.81 -14.25 -29.39
#